data_AF-A0AAQ4F332-F1
#
_entry.id   AF-A0AAQ4F332-F1
#
_cell.length_a   1.000
_cell.length_b   1.000
_cell.length_c   1.000
_cell.angle_alpha   90.00
_cell.angle_beta   90.00
_cell.angle_gamma   90.00
#
_symmetry.space_group_name_H-M   'P 1'
#
loop_
_entity.id
_entity.type
_entity.pdbx_description
1 polymer ?
#
loop_
_entity_poly.entity_id
_entity_poly.type
_entity_poly.pdbx_seq_one_letter_code
_entity_poly.pdbx_strand_id
1 'polypeptide(L)'
;MQILGNVRIRNCCFIVGTADIHHSPETENMAMDFNDVLDDIVLAEEKYRQMGFTRGFSLGEEVGWRDGYQLGLQRGAQIATELGFYQGFVHAWITVLEREEIAKQRKMVALKALLEMTKNFPQVNIADEDMFEKLHKIRAKFKQVVSILNINTQESELHPEGEPSSPRPEMSF
;
A
#
# COMPACT_ATOMS: atom_id res chain seq x y z
N MET A 1 22.76 -16.39 -1.48
CA MET A 1 22.86 -15.91 -2.87
C MET A 1 21.61 -16.41 -3.59
N GLN A 2 20.71 -15.49 -3.98
CA GLN A 2 19.60 -15.63 -4.96
C GLN A 2 18.58 -16.77 -4.73
N ILE A 3 17.45 -16.57 -4.04
CA ILE A 3 16.13 -15.98 -4.42
C ILE A 3 15.37 -16.75 -5.54
N LEU A 4 14.08 -17.00 -5.28
CA LEU A 4 12.93 -17.33 -6.15
C LEU A 4 12.77 -18.83 -6.51
N GLY A 5 11.74 -19.55 -6.05
CA GLY A 5 10.38 -19.13 -5.70
C GLY A 5 9.47 -19.40 -6.90
N ASN A 6 8.98 -20.63 -6.98
CA ASN A 6 8.22 -21.19 -8.08
C ASN A 6 6.84 -20.51 -8.18
N VAL A 7 6.65 -19.58 -9.11
CA VAL A 7 5.33 -19.03 -9.47
C VAL A 7 5.04 -19.40 -10.91
N ARG A 8 4.02 -20.26 -11.05
CA ARG A 8 3.53 -20.83 -12.29
C ARG A 8 2.59 -19.85 -12.98
N ILE A 9 3.06 -19.15 -14.00
CA ILE A 9 2.22 -18.39 -14.92
C ILE A 9 1.99 -19.25 -16.17
N ARG A 10 0.71 -19.53 -16.42
CA ARG A 10 0.17 -20.37 -17.49
C ARG A 10 0.28 -19.67 -18.85
N ASN A 11 0.57 -20.49 -19.86
CA ASN A 11 0.19 -20.37 -21.28
C ASN A 11 0.63 -19.12 -22.05
N CYS A 12 1.89 -19.13 -22.50
CA CYS A 12 2.26 -18.54 -23.77
C CYS A 12 1.66 -19.35 -24.93
N CYS A 13 1.12 -18.60 -25.88
CA CYS A 13 0.63 -19.02 -27.19
C CYS A 13 1.66 -19.90 -27.94
N PHE A 14 1.22 -21.07 -28.43
CA PHE A 14 1.94 -21.82 -29.45
C PHE A 14 0.91 -22.43 -30.39
N ILE A 15 0.46 -21.66 -31.38
CA ILE A 15 -0.25 -22.20 -32.54
C ILE A 15 0.80 -22.37 -33.64
N VAL A 16 1.03 -23.63 -33.98
CA VAL A 16 1.92 -24.10 -35.04
C VAL A 16 1.43 -23.56 -36.38
N GLY A 17 2.33 -22.91 -37.12
CA GLY A 17 2.08 -22.47 -38.49
C GLY A 17 2.11 -23.64 -39.46
N THR A 18 1.14 -23.66 -40.37
CA THR A 18 1.22 -24.35 -41.66
C THR A 18 0.81 -23.37 -42.75
N ALA A 19 1.78 -22.95 -43.56
CA ALA A 19 1.61 -22.37 -44.89
C ALA A 19 1.19 -23.51 -45.85
N ASP A 20 0.45 -23.39 -46.95
CA ASP A 20 -0.04 -22.32 -47.83
C ASP A 20 -1.31 -22.87 -48.54
N ILE A 21 -2.10 -22.01 -49.21
CA ILE A 21 -2.55 -22.17 -50.62
C ILE A 21 -3.47 -20.99 -50.98
N HIS A 22 -3.00 -20.24 -51.98
CA HIS A 22 -3.66 -19.21 -52.78
C HIS A 22 -5.21 -19.07 -52.70
N HIS A 23 -5.66 -17.88 -52.30
CA HIS A 23 -6.78 -17.22 -52.99
C HIS A 23 -6.48 -15.72 -53.17
N SER A 24 -6.91 -15.22 -54.33
CA SER A 24 -6.56 -13.97 -55.02
C SER A 24 -6.76 -12.67 -54.21
N PRO A 25 -6.01 -11.58 -54.52
CA PRO A 25 -6.24 -10.27 -53.91
C PRO A 25 -7.44 -9.59 -54.60
N GLU A 26 -8.60 -9.68 -53.99
CA GLU A 26 -9.74 -8.83 -54.36
C GLU A 26 -9.60 -7.49 -53.63
N THR A 27 -9.05 -6.52 -54.36
CA THR A 27 -9.40 -5.10 -54.34
C THR A 27 -9.87 -4.52 -53.00
N GLU A 28 -9.04 -3.67 -52.41
CA GLU A 28 -9.47 -2.61 -51.50
C GLU A 28 -10.71 -1.88 -52.07
N ASN A 29 -11.88 -2.27 -51.60
CA ASN A 29 -13.02 -1.38 -51.53
C ASN A 29 -12.97 -0.74 -50.15
N MET A 30 -12.40 0.46 -50.06
CA MET A 30 -12.60 1.37 -48.93
C MET A 30 -13.99 2.00 -49.04
N ALA A 31 -15.01 1.16 -49.21
CA ALA A 31 -16.41 1.50 -49.05
C ALA A 31 -16.87 0.62 -47.90
N MET A 32 -17.12 1.22 -46.72
CA MET A 32 -17.81 0.50 -45.64
C MET A 32 -19.03 -0.20 -46.26
N ASP A 33 -19.14 -1.52 -46.09
CA ASP A 33 -20.33 -2.23 -46.55
C ASP A 33 -21.53 -1.56 -45.87
N PHE A 34 -22.60 -1.36 -46.61
CA PHE A 34 -23.83 -0.77 -46.06
C PHE A 34 -24.33 -1.60 -44.86
N ASN A 35 -24.09 -2.92 -44.88
CA ASN A 35 -24.36 -3.79 -43.74
C ASN A 35 -23.49 -3.46 -42.52
N ASP A 36 -22.21 -3.15 -42.69
CA ASP A 36 -21.33 -2.75 -41.58
C ASP A 36 -21.79 -1.45 -40.91
N VAL A 37 -22.26 -0.46 -41.72
CA VAL A 37 -22.79 0.81 -41.19
C VAL A 37 -24.08 0.60 -40.39
N LEU A 38 -24.95 -0.29 -40.87
CA LEU A 38 -26.19 -0.62 -40.14
C LEU A 38 -25.88 -1.41 -38.86
N ASP A 39 -24.94 -2.36 -38.90
CA ASP A 39 -24.49 -3.09 -37.73
C ASP A 39 -23.82 -2.17 -36.71
N ASP A 40 -23.07 -1.16 -37.15
CA ASP A 40 -22.51 -0.13 -36.28
C ASP A 40 -23.59 0.68 -35.55
N ILE A 41 -24.68 1.05 -36.23
CA ILE A 41 -25.79 1.79 -35.62
C ILE A 41 -26.61 0.90 -34.69
N VAL A 42 -26.97 -0.31 -35.13
CA VAL A 42 -27.81 -1.25 -34.37
C VAL A 42 -27.07 -1.76 -33.13
N LEU A 43 -25.77 -2.00 -33.24
CA LEU A 43 -24.93 -2.47 -32.13
C LEU A 43 -24.22 -1.34 -31.39
N ALA A 44 -24.48 -0.06 -31.72
CA ALA A 44 -23.81 1.09 -31.11
C ALA A 44 -23.91 1.05 -29.58
N GLU A 45 -25.12 0.85 -29.04
CA GLU A 45 -25.35 0.81 -27.59
C GLU A 45 -24.48 -0.25 -26.91
N GLU A 46 -24.46 -1.46 -27.45
CA GLU A 46 -23.69 -2.57 -26.92
C GLU A 46 -22.18 -2.30 -27.01
N LYS A 47 -21.71 -1.73 -28.13
CA LYS A 47 -20.30 -1.32 -28.32
C LYS A 47 -19.90 -0.26 -27.30
N TYR A 48 -20.67 0.81 -27.14
CA TYR A 48 -20.37 1.87 -26.17
C TYR A 48 -20.47 1.39 -24.72
N ARG A 49 -21.41 0.50 -24.42
CA ARG A 49 -21.53 -0.13 -23.09
C ARG A 49 -20.29 -0.96 -22.76
N GLN A 50 -19.84 -1.80 -23.69
CA GLN A 50 -18.62 -2.59 -23.52
C GLN A 50 -17.38 -1.69 -23.41
N MET A 51 -17.23 -0.69 -24.28
CA MET A 51 -16.11 0.26 -24.22
C MET A 51 -16.08 1.03 -22.91
N GLY A 52 -17.23 1.51 -22.44
CA GLY A 52 -17.36 2.21 -21.15
C GLY A 52 -16.99 1.31 -19.97
N PHE A 53 -17.46 0.06 -19.98
CA PHE A 53 -17.10 -0.93 -18.95
C PHE A 53 -15.60 -1.23 -18.95
N THR A 54 -15.01 -1.55 -20.11
CA THR A 54 -13.58 -1.87 -20.22
C THR A 54 -12.72 -0.68 -19.79
N ARG A 55 -13.01 0.52 -20.31
CA ARG A 55 -12.27 1.74 -19.93
C ARG A 55 -12.42 2.04 -18.45
N GLY A 56 -13.63 1.98 -17.92
CA GLY A 56 -13.91 2.25 -16.51
C GLY A 56 -13.24 1.23 -15.58
N PHE A 57 -13.26 -0.06 -15.95
CA PHE A 57 -12.61 -1.12 -15.19
C PHE A 57 -11.10 -0.96 -15.18
N SER A 58 -10.47 -0.80 -16.36
CA SER A 58 -9.02 -0.64 -16.45
C SER A 58 -8.52 0.61 -15.72
N LEU A 59 -9.24 1.74 -15.85
CA LEU A 59 -8.89 2.97 -15.12
C LEU A 59 -9.09 2.79 -13.61
N GLY A 60 -10.20 2.18 -13.19
CA GLY A 60 -10.48 1.92 -11.78
C GLY A 60 -9.47 0.98 -11.14
N GLU A 61 -9.01 -0.04 -11.86
CA GLU A 61 -7.95 -0.94 -11.42
C GLU A 61 -6.61 -0.21 -11.26
N GLU A 62 -6.20 0.59 -12.25
CA GLU A 62 -4.94 1.34 -12.19
C GLU A 62 -4.92 2.35 -11.03
N VAL A 63 -5.98 3.14 -10.90
CA VAL A 63 -6.10 4.15 -9.84
C VAL A 63 -6.23 3.48 -8.47
N GLY A 64 -7.08 2.46 -8.35
CA GLY A 64 -7.26 1.72 -7.11
C GLY A 64 -5.97 1.07 -6.61
N TRP A 65 -5.17 0.51 -7.52
CA TRP A 65 -3.86 -0.04 -7.20
C TRP A 65 -2.88 1.04 -6.72
N ARG A 66 -2.77 2.14 -7.45
CA ARG A 66 -1.85 3.24 -7.13
C ARG A 66 -2.18 3.85 -5.78
N ASP A 67 -3.43 4.21 -5.57
CA ASP A 67 -3.90 4.89 -4.36
C ASP A 67 -3.79 3.96 -3.15
N GLY A 68 -4.21 2.70 -3.30
CA GLY A 68 -4.10 1.70 -2.25
C GLY A 68 -2.65 1.44 -1.84
N TYR A 69 -1.73 1.34 -2.82
CA TYR A 69 -0.32 1.16 -2.57
C TYR A 69 0.31 2.37 -1.86
N GLN A 70 0.07 3.58 -2.36
CA GLN A 70 0.60 4.80 -1.78
C GLN A 70 0.10 5.00 -0.35
N LEU A 71 -1.20 4.82 -0.12
CA LEU A 71 -1.81 4.93 1.20
C LEU A 71 -1.22 3.90 2.16
N GLY A 72 -1.10 2.64 1.75
CA GLY A 72 -0.50 1.58 2.56
C GLY A 72 0.94 1.89 2.93
N LEU A 73 1.74 2.37 1.97
CA LEU A 73 3.13 2.75 2.18
C LEU A 73 3.26 3.92 3.16
N GLN A 74 2.47 4.98 2.96
CA GLN A 74 2.50 6.16 3.82
C GLN A 74 2.08 5.82 5.26
N ARG A 75 0.98 5.09 5.43
CA ARG A 75 0.49 4.69 6.76
C ARG A 75 1.45 3.72 7.45
N GLY A 76 2.00 2.77 6.71
CA GLY A 76 3.02 1.85 7.23
C GLY A 76 4.28 2.59 7.68
N ALA A 77 4.77 3.55 6.87
CA ALA A 77 5.94 4.36 7.20
C ALA A 77 5.71 5.23 8.45
N GLN A 78 4.51 5.81 8.62
CA GLN A 78 4.16 6.58 9.81
C GLN A 78 4.27 5.73 11.09
N ILE A 79 3.65 4.55 11.09
CA ILE A 79 3.69 3.63 12.25
C ILE A 79 5.13 3.14 12.49
N ALA A 80 5.86 2.76 11.45
CA ALA A 80 7.24 2.30 11.57
C ALA A 80 8.15 3.38 12.16
N THR A 81 7.99 4.64 11.74
CA THR A 81 8.75 5.78 12.26
C THR A 81 8.47 6.00 13.75
N GLU A 82 7.20 5.93 14.15
CA GLU A 82 6.78 6.05 15.54
C GLU A 82 7.39 4.94 16.43
N LEU A 83 7.31 3.68 15.99
CA LEU A 83 7.90 2.55 16.71
C LEU A 83 9.43 2.66 16.80
N GLY A 84 10.08 3.06 15.70
CA GLY A 84 11.52 3.29 15.65
C GLY A 84 11.96 4.40 16.60
N PHE A 85 11.19 5.48 16.70
CA PHE A 85 11.42 6.55 17.67
C PHE A 85 11.35 6.03 19.11
N TYR A 86 10.35 5.23 19.46
CA TYR A 86 10.25 4.65 20.81
C TYR A 86 11.43 3.74 21.15
N GLN A 87 11.88 2.91 20.20
CA GLN A 87 13.07 2.08 20.39
C GLN A 87 14.31 2.94 20.61
N GLY A 88 14.55 3.94 19.76
CA GLY A 88 15.67 4.87 19.88
C GLY A 88 15.66 5.63 21.20
N PHE A 89 14.50 6.12 21.62
CA PHE A 89 14.29 6.78 22.91
C PHE A 89 14.70 5.86 24.06
N VAL A 90 14.23 4.60 24.06
CA VAL A 90 14.59 3.64 25.11
C VAL A 90 16.10 3.41 25.16
N HIS A 91 16.75 3.18 24.02
CA HIS A 91 18.20 2.96 23.97
C HIS A 91 19.01 4.18 24.45
N ALA A 92 18.59 5.39 24.05
CA ALA A 92 19.22 6.63 24.52
C ALA A 92 19.12 6.77 26.04
N TRP A 93 17.93 6.56 26.61
CA TRP A 93 17.72 6.67 28.05
C TRP A 93 18.41 5.58 28.86
N ILE A 94 18.49 4.34 28.36
CA ILE A 94 19.28 3.28 29.01
C ILE A 94 20.75 3.74 29.17
N THR A 95 21.34 4.31 28.13
CA THR A 95 22.73 4.82 28.14
C THR A 95 22.92 5.98 29.12
N VAL A 96 21.93 6.88 29.22
CA VAL A 96 21.97 8.01 30.18
C VAL A 96 21.83 7.51 31.63
N LEU A 97 20.92 6.57 31.89
CA LEU A 97 20.65 6.05 33.22
C LEU A 97 21.74 5.12 33.76
N GLU A 98 22.61 4.58 32.92
CA GLU A 98 23.77 3.79 33.37
C GLU A 98 24.71 4.59 34.30
N ARG A 99 24.65 5.94 34.23
CA ARG A 99 25.46 6.85 35.05
C ARG A 99 24.82 7.26 36.40
N GLU A 100 23.56 6.92 36.65
CA GLU A 100 22.81 7.30 37.87
C GLU A 100 22.44 6.05 38.70
N GLU A 101 22.94 5.89 39.93
CA GLU A 101 22.77 4.64 40.70
C GLU A 101 21.41 4.48 41.42
N ILE A 102 20.79 5.56 41.91
CA ILE A 102 19.77 5.43 42.97
C ILE A 102 18.31 5.48 42.43
N ALA A 103 18.07 6.04 41.25
CA ALA A 103 16.74 6.09 40.59
C ALA A 103 16.56 5.03 39.49
N LYS A 104 17.51 4.10 39.37
CA LYS A 104 17.73 3.24 38.20
C LYS A 104 16.65 2.17 38.00
N GLN A 105 16.21 1.51 39.06
CA GLN A 105 15.44 0.26 38.93
C GLN A 105 14.03 0.45 38.37
N ARG A 106 13.25 1.41 38.89
CA ARG A 106 11.88 1.67 38.39
C ARG A 106 11.87 2.20 36.95
N LYS A 107 12.79 3.13 36.63
CA LYS A 107 12.91 3.71 35.29
C LYS A 107 13.38 2.67 34.27
N MET A 108 14.38 1.85 34.61
CA MET A 108 14.85 0.77 33.72
C MET A 108 13.78 -0.29 33.45
N VAL A 109 12.98 -0.68 34.45
CA VAL A 109 11.90 -1.65 34.24
C VAL A 109 10.85 -1.10 33.29
N ALA A 110 10.46 0.18 33.44
CA ALA A 110 9.50 0.82 32.55
C ALA A 110 10.01 0.93 31.10
N LEU A 111 11.29 1.30 30.92
CA LEU A 111 11.95 1.37 29.61
C LEU A 111 12.05 0.00 28.93
N LYS A 112 12.44 -1.05 29.67
CA LYS A 112 12.50 -2.42 29.15
C LYS A 112 11.14 -2.95 28.73
N ALA A 113 10.09 -2.66 29.51
CA ALA A 113 8.73 -3.05 29.17
C ALA A 113 8.25 -2.39 27.86
N LEU A 114 8.57 -1.11 27.65
CA LEU A 114 8.24 -0.41 26.40
C LEU A 114 8.99 -1.03 25.19
N LEU A 115 10.27 -1.38 25.38
CA LEU A 115 11.06 -2.04 24.33
C LEU A 115 10.48 -3.40 23.94
N GLU A 116 10.05 -4.19 24.91
CA GLU A 116 9.45 -5.50 24.68
C GLU A 116 8.12 -5.39 23.92
N MET A 117 7.24 -4.45 24.32
CA MET A 117 5.99 -4.19 23.60
C MET A 117 6.25 -3.76 22.15
N THR A 118 7.29 -2.96 21.91
CA THR A 118 7.64 -2.49 20.57
C THR A 118 8.25 -3.62 19.71
N LYS A 119 9.01 -4.54 20.31
CA LYS A 119 9.57 -5.72 19.61
C LYS A 119 8.53 -6.77 19.26
N ASN A 120 7.51 -6.92 20.11
CA ASN A 120 6.40 -7.86 19.91
C ASN A 120 5.31 -7.32 18.97
N PHE A 121 5.53 -6.15 18.37
CA PHE A 121 4.60 -5.58 17.41
C PHE A 121 4.60 -6.41 16.10
N PRO A 122 3.43 -6.75 15.53
CA PRO A 122 3.34 -7.58 14.34
C PRO A 122 4.08 -6.95 13.16
N GLN A 123 4.95 -7.73 12.54
CA GLN A 123 5.70 -7.31 11.34
C GLN A 123 4.93 -7.59 10.05
N VAL A 124 3.88 -8.41 10.12
CA VAL A 124 3.04 -8.79 8.99
C VAL A 124 1.61 -8.39 9.32
N ASN A 125 0.96 -7.77 8.34
CA ASN A 125 -0.46 -7.42 8.43
C ASN A 125 -1.30 -8.70 8.36
N ILE A 126 -1.67 -9.25 9.52
CA ILE A 126 -2.59 -10.39 9.65
C ILE A 126 -3.98 -9.81 9.87
N ALA A 127 -4.96 -10.26 9.07
CA ALA A 127 -6.30 -9.66 9.00
C ALA A 127 -7.07 -9.67 10.34
N ASP A 128 -6.71 -10.58 11.26
CA ASP A 128 -7.41 -10.82 12.52
C ASP A 128 -6.74 -10.22 13.75
N GLU A 129 -5.56 -9.59 13.61
CA GLU A 129 -4.85 -9.02 14.75
C GLU A 129 -5.20 -7.53 14.91
N ASP A 130 -5.68 -7.14 16.09
CA ASP A 130 -5.93 -5.75 16.48
C ASP A 130 -4.61 -4.96 16.64
N MET A 131 -3.87 -4.82 15.53
CA MET A 131 -2.59 -4.12 15.42
C MET A 131 -2.69 -2.71 15.98
N PHE A 132 -3.78 -2.00 15.70
CA PHE A 132 -4.03 -0.67 16.24
C PHE A 132 -4.24 -0.67 17.76
N GLU A 133 -4.88 -1.70 18.33
CA GLU A 133 -5.02 -1.81 19.78
C GLU A 133 -3.64 -2.02 20.45
N LYS A 134 -2.77 -2.85 19.86
CA LYS A 134 -1.37 -2.98 20.29
C LYS A 134 -0.61 -1.66 20.18
N LEU A 135 -0.79 -0.92 19.08
CA LEU A 135 -0.18 0.39 18.87
C LEU A 135 -0.63 1.40 19.94
N HIS A 136 -1.93 1.44 20.25
CA HIS A 136 -2.47 2.27 21.31
C HIS A 136 -1.91 1.91 22.69
N LYS A 137 -1.74 0.62 22.99
CA LYS A 137 -1.08 0.15 24.22
C LYS A 137 0.37 0.64 24.30
N ILE A 138 1.12 0.59 23.19
CA ILE A 138 2.50 1.10 23.13
C ILE A 138 2.53 2.62 23.37
N ARG A 139 1.68 3.40 22.69
CA ARG A 139 1.56 4.86 22.88
C ARG A 139 1.26 5.23 24.33
N ALA A 140 0.30 4.54 24.95
CA ALA A 140 -0.05 4.75 26.36
C ALA A 140 1.13 4.42 27.28
N LYS A 141 1.86 3.34 27.00
CA LYS A 141 3.05 2.95 27.77
C LYS A 141 4.17 3.98 27.62
N PHE A 142 4.38 4.53 26.42
CA PHE A 142 5.33 5.60 26.18
C PHE A 142 4.99 6.85 27.01
N LYS A 143 3.73 7.30 27.01
CA LYS A 143 3.28 8.42 27.87
C LYS A 143 3.56 8.16 29.35
N GLN A 144 3.32 6.94 29.82
CA GLN A 144 3.65 6.54 31.19
C GLN A 144 5.16 6.64 31.47
N VAL A 145 6.01 6.15 30.56
CA VAL A 145 7.47 6.21 30.69
C VAL A 145 7.96 7.66 30.72
N VAL A 146 7.44 8.53 29.85
CA VAL A 146 7.76 9.97 29.81
C VAL A 146 7.42 10.65 31.14
N SER A 147 6.25 10.33 31.72
CA SER A 147 5.86 10.83 33.04
C SER A 147 6.80 10.34 34.14
N ILE A 148 7.22 9.07 34.12
CA ILE A 148 8.19 8.51 35.08
C ILE A 148 9.57 9.17 34.96
N LEU A 149 9.94 9.62 33.77
CA LEU A 149 11.20 10.33 33.50
C LEU A 149 11.11 11.85 33.78
N ASN A 150 9.91 12.37 34.11
CA ASN A 150 9.64 13.80 34.31
C ASN A 150 10.08 14.70 33.12
N ILE A 151 9.96 14.19 31.90
CA ILE A 151 10.33 14.94 30.69
C ILE A 151 9.09 15.69 30.20
N ASN A 152 9.19 17.01 30.09
CA ASN A 152 8.19 17.81 29.36
C ASN A 152 8.34 17.53 27.87
N THR A 153 7.64 16.52 27.38
CA THR A 153 7.66 16.18 25.96
C THR A 153 6.51 16.91 25.31
N GLN A 154 6.81 17.94 24.50
CA GLN A 154 5.86 18.46 23.54
C GLN A 154 5.65 17.32 22.54
N GLU A 155 4.52 16.64 22.64
CA GLU A 155 4.14 15.60 21.70
C GLU A 155 4.03 16.31 20.34
N SER A 156 5.08 16.22 19.51
CA SER A 156 4.95 16.57 18.11
C SER A 156 4.03 15.50 17.54
N GLU A 157 2.73 15.71 17.70
CA GLU A 157 1.75 15.08 16.84
C GLU A 157 2.30 15.26 15.44
N LEU A 158 2.77 14.19 14.83
CA LEU A 158 2.87 14.10 13.38
C LEU A 158 1.42 14.12 12.89
N HIS A 159 0.81 15.30 13.01
CA HIS A 159 -0.44 15.61 12.40
C HIS A 159 -0.18 15.48 10.90
N PRO A 160 -1.03 14.75 10.17
CA PRO A 160 -0.84 14.56 8.74
C PRO A 160 -0.86 15.94 8.10
N GLU A 161 0.29 16.39 7.60
CA GLU A 161 0.33 17.39 6.53
C GLU A 161 -0.71 16.96 5.52
N GLY A 162 -1.67 17.87 5.29
CA GLY A 162 -2.88 17.61 4.53
C GLY A 162 -2.56 16.90 3.23
N GLU A 163 -3.40 15.94 2.88
CA GLU A 163 -3.28 15.26 1.61
C GLU A 163 -3.12 16.30 0.49
N PRO A 164 -2.05 16.24 -0.32
CA PRO A 164 -2.20 16.67 -1.69
C PRO A 164 -3.15 15.64 -2.27
N SER A 165 -4.44 15.99 -2.29
CA SER A 165 -5.41 15.25 -3.08
C SER A 165 -4.84 15.22 -4.49
N SER A 166 -4.36 14.05 -4.91
CA SER A 166 -4.09 13.83 -6.32
C SER A 166 -5.38 14.23 -7.04
N PRO A 167 -5.33 15.16 -8.02
CA PRO A 167 -6.51 15.59 -8.72
C PRO A 167 -7.25 14.34 -9.18
N ARG A 168 -8.49 14.18 -8.71
CA ARG A 168 -9.36 13.09 -9.12
C ARG A 168 -9.29 13.08 -10.66
N PRO A 169 -8.96 11.96 -11.32
CA PRO A 169 -8.78 11.95 -12.77
C PRO A 169 -9.98 12.64 -13.41
N GLU A 170 -9.75 13.78 -14.08
CA GLU A 170 -10.82 14.44 -14.80
C GLU A 170 -11.32 13.43 -15.83
N MET A 171 -12.59 13.04 -15.69
CA MET A 171 -13.25 12.24 -16.71
C MET A 171 -13.46 13.16 -17.91
N SER A 172 -12.49 13.16 -18.82
CA SER A 172 -12.69 13.69 -20.17
C SER A 172 -13.67 12.74 -20.88
N PHE A 173 -14.95 13.11 -20.86
CA PHE A 173 -15.98 12.52 -21.70
C PHE A 173 -15.69 12.82 -23.17
#